data_AF-A0A7Y0EL18-F1
#
_entry.id   AF-A0A7Y0EL18-F1
#
_cell.length_a   1.000
_cell.length_b   1.000
_cell.length_c   1.000
_cell.angle_alpha   90.00
_cell.angle_beta   90.00
_cell.angle_gamma   90.00
#
_symmetry.space_group_name_H-M   'P 1'
#
loop_
_entity.id
_entity.type
_entity.pdbx_description
1 polymer ?
#
loop_
_entity_poly.entity_id
_entity_poly.type
_entity_poly.pdbx_seq_one_letter_code
_entity_poly.pdbx_strand_id
1 'polypeptide(L)' 'MRASYKNPKELASKLKDLVDTYFEGLISYEELEKTTIAIINVNGDRVYKNGFMPTKLASILGTERVNIINKIQKTME' A
#
# COMPACT_ATOMS: atom_id res chain seq x y z
N MET A 1 -11.45 10.96 1.07
CA MET A 1 -10.20 10.28 1.49
C MET A 1 -9.04 11.26 1.30
N ARG A 2 -8.21 11.52 2.32
CA ARG A 2 -6.98 12.32 2.12
C ARG A 2 -5.97 11.46 1.38
N ALA A 3 -5.52 11.92 0.22
CA ALA A 3 -4.66 11.14 -0.66
C ALA A 3 -3.16 11.29 -0.34
N SER A 4 -2.77 12.32 0.42
CA SER A 4 -1.39 12.53 0.86
C SER A 4 -1.24 12.34 2.37
N TYR A 5 -0.27 11.50 2.74
CA TYR A 5 0.05 11.21 4.14
C TYR A 5 1.32 11.95 4.53
N LYS A 6 1.24 12.81 5.54
CA LYS A 6 2.37 13.64 5.99
C LYS A 6 3.43 12.81 6.73
N ASN A 7 3.02 11.71 7.35
CA ASN A 7 3.90 10.83 8.14
C ASN A 7 3.93 9.41 7.56
N PRO A 8 5.11 8.77 7.39
CA PRO A 8 5.22 7.38 6.93
C PRO A 8 4.46 6.38 7.81
N LYS A 9 4.26 6.66 9.11
CA LYS A 9 3.43 5.81 9.98
C LYS A 9 1.97 5.79 9.56
N GLU A 10 1.39 6.96 9.27
CA GLU A 10 -0.02 7.05 8.84
C GLU A 10 -0.23 6.38 7.47
N LEU A 11 0.72 6.57 6.54
CA LEU A 11 0.71 5.90 5.24
C LEU A 11 0.75 4.37 5.40
N ALA A 12 1.66 3.88 6.23
CA ALA A 12 1.79 2.45 6.50
C ALA A 12 0.54 1.88 7.19
N SER A 13 0.00 2.59 8.20
CA SER A 13 -1.26 2.21 8.84
C SER A 13 -2.41 2.14 7.84
N LYS A 14 -2.53 3.13 6.93
CA LYS A 14 -3.60 3.09 5.93
C LYS A 14 -3.48 1.89 4.99
N LEU A 15 -2.29 1.63 4.47
CA LEU A 15 -2.03 0.49 3.60
C LEU A 15 -2.26 -0.83 4.34
N LYS A 16 -1.90 -0.89 5.62
CA LYS A 16 -2.14 -2.03 6.50
C LYS A 16 -3.65 -2.30 6.63
N ASP A 17 -4.42 -1.30 7.03
CA ASP A 17 -5.86 -1.42 7.23
C ASP A 17 -6.56 -1.81 5.92
N LEU A 18 -6.10 -1.28 4.78
CA LEU A 18 -6.65 -1.62 3.47
C LEU A 18 -6.44 -3.11 3.13
N VAL A 19 -5.23 -3.64 3.35
CA VAL A 19 -4.95 -5.06 3.09
C VAL A 19 -5.66 -5.95 4.12
N ASP A 20 -5.74 -5.53 5.38
CA ASP A 20 -6.47 -6.26 6.42
C ASP A 20 -7.96 -6.33 6.09
N THR A 21 -8.56 -5.24 5.61
CA THR A 21 -9.97 -5.21 5.13
C THR A 21 -10.20 -6.22 4.00
N TYR A 22 -9.22 -6.38 3.11
CA TYR A 22 -9.26 -7.41 2.07
C TYR A 22 -9.15 -8.83 2.64
N PHE A 23 -8.25 -9.07 3.60
CA PHE A 23 -8.12 -10.37 4.27
C PHE A 23 -9.36 -10.75 5.08
N GLU A 24 -10.08 -9.76 5.61
CA GLU A 24 -11.38 -9.94 6.26
C GLU A 24 -12.52 -10.21 5.26
N GLY A 25 -12.26 -10.17 3.96
CA GLY A 25 -13.25 -10.42 2.90
C GLY A 25 -14.27 -9.28 2.73
N LEU A 26 -13.98 -8.09 3.28
CA LEU A 26 -14.88 -6.94 3.24
C LEU A 26 -14.78 -6.14 1.94
N ILE A 27 -13.67 -6.31 1.20
CA ILE A 27 -13.48 -5.74 -0.13
C ILE A 27 -12.94 -6.80 -1.09
N SER A 28 -13.21 -6.60 -2.37
CA SER A 28 -12.65 -7.43 -3.43
C SER A 28 -11.17 -7.10 -3.70
N TYR A 29 -10.47 -8.01 -4.38
CA TYR A 29 -9.10 -7.74 -4.85
C TYR A 29 -9.05 -6.56 -5.83
N GLU A 30 -10.07 -6.40 -6.67
CA GLU A 30 -10.16 -5.28 -7.62
C GLU A 30 -10.25 -3.93 -6.89
N GLU A 31 -11.03 -3.85 -5.81
CA GLU A 31 -11.12 -2.64 -4.98
C GLU A 31 -9.82 -2.35 -4.22
N LEU A 32 -9.18 -3.40 -3.71
CA LEU A 32 -7.85 -3.32 -3.10
C LEU A 32 -6.83 -2.77 -4.10
N GLU A 33 -6.79 -3.32 -5.31
CA GLU A 33 -5.86 -2.93 -6.38
C GLU A 33 -6.07 -1.48 -6.76
N LYS A 34 -7.30 -1.07 -7.12
CA LYS A 34 -7.63 0.32 -7.47
C LYS A 34 -7.21 1.30 -6.38
N THR A 35 -7.51 0.98 -5.12
CA THR A 35 -7.21 1.87 -4.00
C THR A 35 -5.71 1.94 -3.71
N THR A 36 -5.01 0.82 -3.81
CA THR A 36 -3.55 0.75 -3.61
C THR A 36 -2.82 1.54 -4.70
N ILE A 37 -3.21 1.38 -5.97
CA ILE A 37 -2.66 2.15 -7.09
C ILE A 37 -2.87 3.65 -6.88
N ALA A 38 -4.06 4.07 -6.45
CA ALA A 38 -4.34 5.48 -6.16
C ALA A 38 -3.43 6.03 -5.05
N ILE A 39 -3.18 5.24 -3.98
CA ILE A 39 -2.26 5.63 -2.90
C ILE A 39 -0.82 5.75 -3.43
N ILE A 40 -0.35 4.79 -4.23
CA ILE A 40 0.99 4.80 -4.83
C ILE A 40 1.16 6.05 -5.70
N ASN A 41 0.23 6.33 -6.60
CA ASN A 41 0.31 7.47 -7.53
C ASN A 41 0.40 8.81 -6.81
N VAL A 42 -0.30 8.98 -5.69
CA VAL A 42 -0.30 10.26 -4.95
C VAL A 42 0.91 10.40 -4.03
N ASN A 43 1.46 9.30 -3.52
CA ASN A 43 2.54 9.33 -2.54
C ASN A 43 3.93 9.02 -3.14
N GLY A 44 4.00 8.50 -4.37
CA GLY A 44 5.21 8.26 -5.16
C GLY A 44 6.32 7.58 -4.36
N ASP A 45 7.47 8.25 -4.29
CA ASP A 45 8.68 7.85 -3.55
C ASP A 45 8.46 7.47 -2.07
N ARG A 46 7.34 7.87 -1.47
CA ARG A 46 7.01 7.49 -0.09
C ARG A 46 6.51 6.06 0.01
N VAL A 47 5.99 5.49 -1.08
CA VAL A 47 5.54 4.09 -1.16
C VAL A 47 6.56 3.25 -1.91
N TYR A 48 7.07 3.74 -3.04
CA TYR A 48 8.11 3.08 -3.82
C TYR A 48 9.15 4.07 -4.29
N LYS A 49 10.40 3.89 -3.87
CA LYS A 49 11.55 4.68 -4.31
C LYS A 49 12.52 3.77 -5.04
N ASN A 50 12.86 4.09 -6.29
CA ASN A 50 13.71 3.27 -7.16
C ASN A 50 13.19 1.82 -7.30
N GLY A 51 11.87 1.62 -7.33
CA GLY A 51 11.26 0.29 -7.42
C GLY A 51 11.19 -0.49 -6.10
N PHE A 52 11.66 0.08 -4.99
CA PHE A 52 11.65 -0.58 -3.69
C PHE A 52 10.79 0.16 -2.67
N MET A 53 10.03 -0.60 -1.88
CA MET A 53 9.29 -0.06 -0.75
C MET A 53 10.27 0.38 0.37
N PRO A 54 10.15 1.60 0.93
CA PRO A 54 10.98 2.02 2.04
C PRO A 54 10.89 1.08 3.24
N THR A 55 12.03 0.74 3.85
CA THR A 55 12.15 -0.22 4.97
C THR A 55 11.24 0.11 6.14
N LYS A 56 11.08 1.40 6.46
CA LYS A 56 10.18 1.87 7.53
C LYS A 56 8.71 1.56 7.26
N LEU A 57 8.29 1.63 5.99
CA LEU A 57 6.93 1.28 5.57
C LEU A 57 6.74 -0.25 5.65
N ALA A 58 7.68 -0.98 5.06
CA ALA A 58 7.69 -2.43 5.02
C ALA A 58 7.68 -3.05 6.43
N SER A 59 8.44 -2.48 7.37
CA SER A 59 8.49 -2.93 8.76
C SER A 59 7.15 -2.82 9.49
N ILE A 60 6.31 -1.84 9.15
CA ILE A 60 4.99 -1.65 9.78
C ILE A 60 3.95 -2.57 9.14
N LEU A 61 4.04 -2.74 7.81
CA LEU A 61 3.13 -3.59 7.04
C LEU A 61 3.35 -5.08 7.32
N GLY A 62 4.60 -5.48 7.53
CA GLY A 62 4.98 -6.88 7.63
C GLY A 62 4.99 -7.57 6.27
N THR A 63 5.70 -8.71 6.21
CA THR A 63 6.03 -9.41 4.96
C THR A 63 4.81 -9.75 4.11
N GLU A 64 3.74 -10.24 4.73
CA GLU A 64 2.54 -10.69 4.02
C GLU A 64 1.84 -9.55 3.27
N ARG A 65 1.62 -8.42 3.94
CA ARG A 65 0.97 -7.24 3.33
C ARG A 65 1.86 -6.59 2.29
N VAL A 66 3.17 -6.53 2.54
CA VAL A 66 4.16 -6.06 1.56
C VAL A 66 4.09 -6.90 0.29
N ASN A 67 3.98 -8.23 0.39
CA ASN A 67 3.89 -9.10 -0.77
C ASN A 67 2.64 -8.83 -1.61
N ILE A 68 1.48 -8.57 -0.98
CA ILE A 68 0.26 -8.20 -1.70
C ILE A 68 0.42 -6.84 -2.42
N ILE A 69 0.96 -5.83 -1.72
CA ILE A 69 1.15 -4.50 -2.31
C ILE A 69 2.20 -4.53 -3.44
N ASN A 70 3.24 -5.35 -3.31
CA ASN A 70 4.23 -5.56 -4.37
C ASN A 70 3.62 -6.26 -5.60
N LYS A 71 2.72 -7.22 -5.41
CA LYS A 71 1.99 -7.85 -6.53
C LYS A 71 1.19 -6.81 -7.30
N ILE A 72 0.51 -5.90 -6.60
CA ILE A 72 -0.23 -4.79 -7.22
C ILE A 72 0.71 -3.80 -7.92
N GLN A 73 1.84 -3.42 -7.30
CA GLN A 73 2.77 -2.50 -7.95
C GLN A 73 3.31 -3.06 -9.27
N LYS A 74 3.52 -4.37 -9.37
CA LYS A 74 3.94 -5.03 -10.62
C LYS A 74 2.88 -5.04 -11.73
N THR A 75 1.60 -4.81 -11.43
CA THR A 75 0.58 -4.66 -12.48
C THR A 75 0.57 -3.26 -13.09
N MET A 76 1.33 -2.32 -12.50
CA MET A 76 1.50 -0.96 -13.00
C MET A 76 2.68 -0.79 -13.98
N GLU A 77 3.53 -1.81 -14.12
CA GLU A 77 4.63 -1.87 -15.10
C GLU A 77 4.13 -2.31 -16.48
#